data_AF-A0A7Y2V1Q2-F1
#
_entry.id   AF-A0A7Y2V1Q2-F1
#
_cell.length_a   1.000
_cell.length_b   1.000
_cell.length_c   1.000
_cell.angle_alpha   90.00
_cell.angle_beta   90.00
_cell.angle_gamma   90.00
#
_symmetry.space_group_name_H-M   'P 1'
#
loop_
_entity.id
_entity.type
_entity.pdbx_description
1 polymer ?
#
loop_
_entity_poly.entity_id
_entity_poly.type
_entity_poly.pdbx_seq_one_letter_code
_entity_poly.pdbx_strand_id
1 'polypeptide(L)'
;MDSRTKDLLDIRPLIPSAKIYDTMSSDEAFQNKTLRPIVKMQHSLLLSVFKNYITKRKNVFYDLSLTKQLAYIENAIHKDMKFRNSLKGMIIGQFTVEEYNAYIQNSSALNKRMMNIVKERLLDSVQAFVKPEYLKVI
;
A
#
# COMPACT_ATOMS: atom_id res chain seq x y z
N MET A 1 -22.26 15.55 -6.55
CA MET A 1 -21.14 14.77 -5.98
C MET A 1 -21.42 14.59 -4.50
N ASP A 2 -21.41 13.35 -4.00
CA ASP A 2 -21.58 13.09 -2.57
C ASP A 2 -20.44 13.73 -1.76
N SER A 3 -20.74 14.20 -0.54
CA SER A 3 -19.77 14.80 0.38
C SER A 3 -18.52 13.92 0.56
N ARG A 4 -18.72 12.61 0.74
CA ARG A 4 -17.65 11.61 0.87
C ARG A 4 -16.65 11.65 -0.29
N THR A 5 -17.12 11.78 -1.53
CA THR A 5 -16.25 11.77 -2.72
C THR A 5 -15.34 12.99 -2.72
N LYS A 6 -15.90 14.16 -2.39
CA LYS A 6 -15.14 15.41 -2.29
C LYS A 6 -14.09 15.32 -1.18
N ASP A 7 -14.51 14.91 0.01
CA ASP A 7 -13.62 14.79 1.17
C ASP A 7 -12.47 13.82 0.90
N LEU A 8 -12.74 12.67 0.24
CA LEU A 8 -11.71 11.71 -0.14
C LEU A 8 -10.70 12.25 -1.14
N LEU A 9 -11.10 13.15 -2.04
CA LEU A 9 -10.19 13.77 -2.98
C LEU A 9 -9.35 14.86 -2.30
N ASP A 10 -9.96 15.64 -1.41
CA ASP A 10 -9.32 16.76 -0.72
C ASP A 10 -8.23 16.29 0.27
N ILE A 11 -8.40 15.12 0.91
CA ILE A 11 -7.38 14.57 1.83
C ILE A 11 -6.19 13.91 1.13
N ARG A 12 -6.26 13.66 -0.19
CA ARG A 12 -5.19 12.95 -0.91
C ARG A 12 -3.98 13.86 -1.11
N PRO A 13 -2.76 13.36 -0.83
CA PRO A 13 -1.57 14.15 -1.06
C PRO A 13 -1.35 14.37 -2.55
N LEU A 14 -1.16 15.62 -2.95
CA LEU A 14 -0.71 15.97 -4.30
C LEU A 14 0.70 15.40 -4.52
N ILE A 15 0.91 14.72 -5.65
CA ILE A 15 2.20 14.17 -6.05
C ILE A 15 2.69 14.98 -7.28
N PRO A 16 3.59 15.96 -7.09
CA PRO A 16 4.01 16.88 -8.16
C PRO A 16 4.71 16.19 -9.34
N SER A 17 5.24 14.98 -9.14
CA SER A 17 5.95 14.21 -10.17
C SER A 17 5.03 13.47 -11.14
N ALA A 18 3.70 13.50 -10.93
CA ALA A 18 2.73 12.93 -11.85
C ALA A 18 2.51 13.83 -13.07
N LYS A 19 3.50 13.91 -13.97
CA LYS A 19 3.30 14.49 -15.30
C LYS A 19 2.37 13.57 -16.08
N ILE A 20 1.10 13.95 -16.18
CA ILE A 20 0.12 13.27 -17.03
C ILE A 20 0.40 13.75 -18.45
N TYR A 21 0.94 12.87 -19.28
CA TYR A 21 1.10 13.13 -20.71
C TYR A 21 -0.13 12.55 -21.44
N ASP A 22 -0.61 13.23 -22.49
CA ASP A 22 -1.77 12.77 -23.31
C ASP A 22 -1.55 11.40 -24.00
N THR A 23 -0.32 10.90 -24.01
CA THR A 23 0.05 9.57 -24.54
C THR A 23 0.01 8.46 -23.49
N MET A 24 -0.36 8.77 -22.24
CA MET A 24 -0.33 7.82 -21.13
C MET A 24 -1.52 6.84 -21.19
N SER A 25 -1.24 5.55 -21.02
CA SER A 25 -2.29 4.52 -20.93
C SER A 25 -3.25 4.80 -19.77
N SER A 26 -4.52 4.44 -19.93
CA SER A 26 -5.56 4.59 -18.88
C SER A 26 -5.13 3.98 -17.54
N ASP A 27 -4.40 2.85 -17.57
CA ASP A 27 -3.86 2.19 -16.39
C ASP A 27 -2.78 3.02 -15.67
N GLU A 28 -1.92 3.70 -16.43
CA GLU A 28 -0.85 4.54 -15.88
C GLU A 28 -1.41 5.84 -15.31
N ALA A 29 -2.41 6.41 -15.98
CA ALA A 29 -3.15 7.55 -15.47
C ALA A 29 -3.84 7.18 -14.14
N PHE A 30 -4.52 6.02 -14.06
CA PHE A 30 -5.14 5.53 -12.83
C PHE A 30 -4.10 5.28 -11.73
N GLN A 31 -2.94 4.72 -12.09
CA GLN A 31 -1.85 4.50 -11.15
C GLN A 31 -1.38 5.81 -10.50
N ASN A 32 -1.14 6.85 -11.30
CA ASN A 32 -0.57 8.10 -10.82
C ASN A 32 -1.60 9.02 -10.15
N LYS A 33 -2.85 9.05 -10.64
CA LYS A 33 -3.92 9.90 -10.10
C LYS A 33 -4.60 9.29 -8.87
N THR A 34 -4.68 7.97 -8.78
CA THR A 34 -5.48 7.29 -7.76
C THR A 34 -4.62 6.41 -6.85
N LEU A 35 -3.94 5.39 -7.39
CA LEU A 35 -3.24 4.40 -6.57
C LEU A 35 -2.09 5.00 -5.76
N ARG A 36 -1.20 5.79 -6.39
CA ARG A 36 -0.04 6.38 -5.70
C ARG A 36 -0.46 7.35 -4.58
N PRO A 37 -1.40 8.30 -4.78
CA PRO A 37 -1.89 9.16 -3.71
C PRO A 37 -2.53 8.40 -2.55
N ILE A 38 -3.37 7.39 -2.84
CA ILE A 38 -4.02 6.59 -1.79
C ILE A 38 -2.99 5.80 -0.99
N VAL A 39 -2.05 5.11 -1.64
CA VAL A 39 -1.01 4.35 -0.93
C VAL A 39 -0.11 5.27 -0.11
N LYS A 40 0.19 6.48 -0.61
CA LYS A 40 0.96 7.49 0.13
C LYS A 40 0.20 7.99 1.35
N MET A 41 -1.09 8.26 1.22
CA MET A 41 -1.97 8.67 2.33
C MET A 41 -2.08 7.57 3.40
N GLN A 42 -2.23 6.31 2.97
CA GLN A 42 -2.39 5.15 3.85
C GLN A 42 -1.05 4.64 4.43
N HIS A 43 0.06 5.32 4.18
CA HIS A 43 1.39 4.82 4.47
C HIS A 43 1.58 4.38 5.93
N SER A 44 1.22 5.23 6.90
CA SER A 44 1.35 4.93 8.32
C SER A 44 0.50 3.74 8.76
N LEU A 45 -0.70 3.59 8.17
CA LEU A 45 -1.57 2.43 8.42
C LEU A 45 -0.94 1.14 7.85
N LEU A 46 -0.42 1.19 6.63
CA LEU A 46 0.23 0.04 5.98
C LEU A 46 1.43 -0.46 6.79
N LEU A 47 2.25 0.45 7.35
CA LEU A 47 3.34 0.08 8.25
C LEU A 47 2.82 -0.62 9.50
N SER A 48 1.77 -0.09 10.12
CA SER A 48 1.18 -0.66 11.33
C SER A 48 0.59 -2.06 11.08
N VAL A 49 -0.07 -2.22 9.93
CA VAL A 49 -0.63 -3.50 9.47
C VAL A 49 0.48 -4.53 9.23
N PHE A 50 1.61 -4.12 8.65
CA PHE A 50 2.75 -5.00 8.46
C PHE A 50 3.45 -5.35 9.78
N LYS A 51 3.55 -4.42 10.73
CA LYS A 51 4.04 -4.71 12.10
C LYS A 51 3.19 -5.79 12.77
N ASN A 52 1.86 -5.67 12.70
CA ASN A 52 0.95 -6.70 13.22
C ASN A 52 1.14 -8.06 12.50
N TYR A 53 1.38 -8.03 11.18
CA TYR A 53 1.69 -9.23 10.41
C TYR A 53 2.95 -9.95 10.93
N ILE A 54 4.02 -9.18 11.21
CA ILE A 54 5.26 -9.69 11.81
C ILE A 54 4.98 -10.32 13.19
N THR A 55 4.22 -9.64 14.05
CA THR A 55 3.88 -10.12 15.40
C THR A 55 3.13 -11.44 15.36
N LYS A 56 2.15 -11.59 14.46
CA LYS A 56 1.42 -12.85 14.27
C LYS A 56 2.30 -14.02 13.83
N ARG A 57 3.46 -13.75 13.22
CA ARG A 57 4.45 -14.74 12.79
C ARG A 57 5.62 -14.86 13.78
N LYS A 58 5.34 -14.65 15.07
CA LYS A 58 6.28 -14.82 16.19
C LYS A 58 7.53 -13.93 16.09
N ASN A 59 7.41 -12.75 15.48
CA ASN A 59 8.49 -11.75 15.46
C ASN A 59 9.79 -12.19 14.75
N VAL A 60 9.77 -13.30 13.99
CA VAL A 60 10.95 -13.87 13.29
C VAL A 60 11.62 -12.84 12.37
N PHE A 61 10.87 -11.87 11.85
CA PHE A 61 11.38 -10.80 11.01
C PHE A 61 12.56 -10.02 11.64
N TYR A 62 12.52 -9.79 12.96
CA TYR A 62 13.54 -8.98 13.63
C TYR A 62 14.87 -9.70 13.82
N ASP A 63 14.88 -11.03 13.69
CA ASP A 63 16.10 -11.85 13.81
C ASP A 63 16.75 -12.08 12.43
N LEU A 64 16.14 -11.57 11.35
CA LEU A 64 16.64 -11.69 9.98
C LEU A 64 17.65 -10.57 9.64
N SER A 65 18.63 -10.91 8.79
CA SER A 65 19.47 -9.89 8.14
C SER A 65 18.64 -9.02 7.19
N LEU A 66 19.12 -7.82 6.88
CA LEU A 66 18.42 -6.87 5.99
C LEU A 66 17.98 -7.52 4.66
N THR A 67 18.86 -8.26 3.98
CA THR A 67 18.52 -8.96 2.73
C THR A 67 17.36 -9.94 2.92
N LYS A 68 17.35 -10.67 4.04
CA LYS A 68 16.27 -11.61 4.38
C LYS A 68 14.98 -10.88 4.78
N GLN A 69 15.07 -9.71 5.42
CA GLN A 69 13.92 -8.86 5.73
C GLN A 69 13.25 -8.33 4.46
N LEU A 70 14.02 -7.84 3.49
CA LEU A 70 13.50 -7.42 2.19
C LEU A 70 12.79 -8.59 1.49
N ALA A 71 13.43 -9.76 1.41
CA ALA A 71 12.81 -10.96 0.86
C ALA A 71 11.56 -11.40 1.65
N TYR A 72 11.53 -11.20 2.96
CA TYR A 72 10.36 -11.49 3.79
C TYR A 72 9.17 -10.61 3.41
N ILE A 73 9.38 -9.29 3.24
CA ILE A 73 8.35 -8.34 2.79
C ILE A 73 7.81 -8.76 1.42
N GLU A 74 8.70 -9.08 0.46
CA GLU A 74 8.27 -9.51 -0.87
C GLU A 74 7.42 -10.79 -0.80
N ASN A 75 7.88 -11.80 -0.07
CA ASN A 75 7.15 -13.04 0.09
C ASN A 75 5.79 -12.84 0.77
N ALA A 76 5.70 -11.96 1.77
CA ALA A 76 4.45 -11.64 2.44
C ALA A 76 3.42 -11.03 1.47
N ILE A 77 3.84 -10.11 0.60
CA ILE A 77 2.94 -9.47 -0.37
C ILE A 77 2.56 -10.41 -1.51
N HIS A 78 3.50 -11.24 -1.99
CA HIS A 78 3.27 -12.10 -3.15
C HIS A 78 2.58 -13.43 -2.81
N LYS A 79 2.99 -14.11 -1.73
CA LYS A 79 2.57 -15.49 -1.41
C LYS A 79 1.41 -15.57 -0.42
N ASP A 80 1.27 -14.58 0.47
CA ASP A 80 0.22 -14.61 1.49
C ASP A 80 -1.08 -14.00 0.96
N MET A 81 -1.97 -14.85 0.44
CA MET A 81 -3.23 -14.42 -0.16
C MET A 81 -4.15 -13.67 0.83
N LYS A 82 -4.17 -14.07 2.10
CA LYS A 82 -5.02 -13.43 3.12
C LYS A 82 -4.53 -12.02 3.42
N PHE A 83 -3.21 -11.87 3.59
CA PHE A 83 -2.59 -10.57 3.82
C PHE A 83 -2.78 -9.64 2.61
N ARG A 84 -2.50 -10.15 1.40
CA ARG A 84 -2.70 -9.42 0.14
C ARG A 84 -4.14 -8.94 -0.05
N ASN A 85 -5.14 -9.79 0.23
CA ASN A 85 -6.54 -9.40 0.11
C ASN A 85 -6.95 -8.33 1.13
N SER A 86 -6.39 -8.38 2.34
CA SER A 86 -6.59 -7.34 3.36
C SER A 86 -6.06 -5.97 2.87
N LEU A 87 -4.82 -5.94 2.37
CA LEU A 87 -4.21 -4.71 1.81
C LEU A 87 -4.99 -4.17 0.62
N LYS A 88 -5.41 -5.06 -0.29
CA LYS A 88 -6.26 -4.69 -1.43
C LYS A 88 -7.56 -4.02 -0.97
N GLY A 89 -8.23 -4.59 0.04
CA GLY A 89 -9.45 -4.02 0.62
C GLY A 89 -9.25 -2.63 1.22
N MET A 90 -8.15 -2.42 1.95
CA MET A 90 -7.81 -1.12 2.55
C MET A 90 -7.63 -0.02 1.49
N ILE A 91 -7.07 -0.36 0.32
CA ILE A 91 -6.83 0.59 -0.76
C ILE A 91 -8.11 0.84 -1.56
N ILE A 92 -8.84 -0.21 -1.95
CA ILE A 92 -10.10 -0.07 -2.70
C ILE A 92 -11.15 0.68 -1.87
N GLY A 93 -11.15 0.52 -0.55
CA GLY A 93 -12.04 1.27 0.35
C GLY A 93 -11.86 2.79 0.31
N GLN A 94 -10.77 3.30 -0.28
CA GLN A 94 -10.51 4.72 -0.46
C GLN A 94 -10.88 5.23 -1.86
N PHE A 95 -11.46 4.40 -2.72
CA PHE A 95 -11.90 4.80 -4.06
C PHE A 95 -13.20 5.61 -4.00
N THR A 96 -13.33 6.52 -4.96
CA THR A 96 -14.62 7.07 -5.34
C THR A 96 -15.39 6.04 -6.17
N VAL A 97 -16.70 6.26 -6.34
CA VAL A 97 -17.52 5.35 -7.17
C VAL A 97 -17.04 5.35 -8.62
N GLU A 98 -16.65 6.51 -9.15
CA GLU A 98 -16.09 6.67 -10.50
C GLU A 98 -14.78 5.90 -10.66
N GLU A 99 -13.88 6.00 -9.68
CA GLU A 99 -12.62 5.25 -9.68
C GLU A 99 -12.84 3.75 -9.57
N TYR A 100 -13.81 3.32 -8.77
CA TYR A 100 -14.17 1.92 -8.68
C TYR A 100 -14.69 1.38 -10.01
N ASN A 101 -15.57 2.13 -10.68
CA ASN A 101 -16.11 1.78 -12.00
C ASN A 101 -15.00 1.68 -13.06
N ALA A 102 -14.00 2.56 -13.02
CA ALA A 102 -12.82 2.45 -13.88
C ALA A 102 -11.95 1.24 -13.49
N TYR A 103 -11.77 1.00 -12.19
CA TYR A 103 -10.96 -0.11 -11.68
C TYR A 103 -11.50 -1.48 -12.09
N ILE A 104 -12.82 -1.70 -12.08
CA ILE A 104 -13.40 -2.99 -12.43
C ILE A 104 -13.22 -3.37 -13.90
N GLN A 105 -12.99 -2.39 -14.80
CA GLN A 105 -12.72 -2.65 -16.22
C GLN A 105 -11.39 -3.38 -16.44
N ASN A 106 -10.40 -3.16 -15.57
CA ASN A 106 -9.07 -3.78 -15.67
C ASN A 106 -8.47 -4.16 -14.31
N SER A 107 -9.32 -4.75 -13.46
CA SER A 107 -8.97 -5.03 -12.06
C SER A 107 -7.75 -5.94 -11.91
N SER A 108 -7.52 -6.89 -12.82
CA SER A 108 -6.37 -7.80 -12.79
C SER A 108 -5.04 -7.05 -12.93
N ALA A 109 -4.91 -6.16 -13.93
CA ALA A 109 -3.69 -5.39 -14.13
C ALA A 109 -3.48 -4.35 -13.03
N LEU A 110 -4.55 -3.65 -12.63
CA LEU A 110 -4.50 -2.65 -11.57
C LEU A 110 -4.16 -3.25 -10.20
N ASN A 111 -4.63 -4.48 -9.90
CA ASN A 111 -4.24 -5.19 -8.67
C ASN A 111 -2.76 -5.51 -8.63
N LYS A 112 -2.17 -5.94 -9.75
CA LYS A 112 -0.72 -6.18 -9.84
C LYS A 112 0.06 -4.89 -9.60
N ARG A 113 -0.33 -3.79 -10.25
CA ARG A 113 0.28 -2.46 -10.06
C ARG A 113 0.14 -1.98 -8.61
N MET A 114 -1.05 -2.10 -8.03
CA MET A 114 -1.33 -1.73 -6.64
C MET A 114 -0.41 -2.47 -5.66
N MET A 115 -0.28 -3.79 -5.80
CA MET A 115 0.58 -4.58 -4.91
C MET A 115 2.06 -4.27 -5.09
N ASN A 116 2.51 -3.97 -6.31
CA ASN A 116 3.89 -3.52 -6.55
C ASN A 116 4.19 -2.20 -5.81
N ILE A 117 3.28 -1.22 -5.88
CA ILE A 117 3.46 0.08 -5.19
C ILE A 117 3.49 -0.11 -3.67
N VAL A 118 2.60 -0.96 -3.12
CA VAL A 118 2.60 -1.25 -1.69
C VAL A 118 3.90 -1.95 -1.27
N LYS A 119 4.37 -2.91 -2.07
CA LYS A 119 5.62 -3.62 -1.83
C LYS A 119 6.80 -2.66 -1.79
N GLU A 120 6.99 -1.86 -2.84
CA GLU A 120 8.05 -0.84 -2.92
C GLU A 120 8.00 0.07 -1.71
N ARG A 121 6.82 0.56 -1.34
CA ARG A 121 6.67 1.45 -0.20
C ARG A 121 7.07 0.82 1.14
N LEU A 122 6.78 -0.47 1.34
CA LEU A 122 7.19 -1.22 2.53
C LEU A 122 8.70 -1.48 2.54
N LEU A 123 9.29 -1.79 1.38
CA LEU A 123 10.74 -1.99 1.23
C LEU A 123 11.50 -0.70 1.50
N ASP A 124 11.07 0.43 0.93
CA ASP A 124 11.64 1.76 1.16
C ASP A 124 11.59 2.16 2.63
N SER A 125 10.61 1.63 3.36
CA SER A 125 10.39 1.91 4.78
C SER A 125 10.83 0.78 5.69
N VAL A 126 11.72 -0.11 5.22
CA VAL A 126 12.18 -1.27 6.00
C VAL A 126 12.77 -0.86 7.35
N GLN A 127 13.42 0.31 7.41
CA GLN A 127 14.00 0.88 8.62
C GLN A 127 12.96 1.24 9.69
N ALA A 128 11.68 1.38 9.32
CA ALA A 128 10.59 1.64 10.27
C ALA A 128 10.19 0.39 11.09
N PHE A 129 10.69 -0.80 10.72
CA PHE A 129 10.43 -2.07 11.41
C PHE A 129 11.56 -2.40 12.40
N VAL A 130 11.63 -1.62 13.46
CA VAL A 130 12.48 -1.94 14.61
C VAL A 130 11.74 -2.85 15.58
N LYS A 131 12.49 -3.74 16.24
CA LYS A 131 11.95 -4.58 17.31
C LYS A 131 11.38 -3.62 18.36
N PRO A 132 10.11 -3.76 18.78
CA PRO A 132 9.65 -3.02 19.94
C PRO A 132 10.53 -3.48 21.10
N GLU A 133 11.44 -2.62 21.53
CA GLU A 133 11.99 -2.72 22.87
C GLU A 133 10.75 -2.67 23.75
N TYR A 134 10.41 -3.81 24.35
CA TYR A 134 9.47 -3.79 25.46
C TYR A 134 10.04 -2.73 26.38
N LEU A 135 9.32 -1.62 26.54
CA LEU A 135 9.44 -0.80 27.73
C LEU A 135 9.37 -1.82 28.86
N LYS A 136 10.54 -2.20 29.40
CA LYS A 136 10.61 -2.79 30.72
C LYS A 136 10.02 -1.70 31.58
N VAL A 137 8.72 -1.79 31.80
CA VAL A 137 8.04 -1.03 32.83
C VAL A 137 8.73 -1.51 34.11
N ILE A 138 9.68 -0.68 34.55
CA ILE A 138 10.29 -0.74 35.89
C ILE A 138 9.19 -0.35 36.87
#